data_AF-A0A954WQ74-F1
#
_entry.id   AF-A0A954WQ74-F1
#
_cell.length_a   1.000
_cell.length_b   1.000
_cell.length_c   1.000
_cell.angle_alpha   90.00
_cell.angle_beta   90.00
_cell.angle_gamma   90.00
#
_symmetry.space_group_name_H-M   'P 1'
#
loop_
_entity.id
_entity.type
_entity.pdbx_description
1 polymer ?
#
loop_
_entity_poly.entity_id
_entity_poly.type
_entity_poly.pdbx_seq_one_letter_code
_entity_poly.pdbx_strand_id
1 'polypeptide(L)'
;MARETIISGMDNEPSDEKDRDLRPSSIHDMVGQRDVFDRLMIAVDAAVKRGDPLGHILFDGPPGLGKTTFALCLPRELKVNVQLTSGAALQAPKDLVPYLTNADERSVLFIDEIHRLPKPVEEYLYTAMEDFRIDIVNGEGTNARTLNLWLKPFTLIGATTRAGLLSAPLRDRFQIREHLD
;
A
#
# COMPACT_ATOMS: atom_id res chain seq x y z
N MET A 1 40.78 -34.44 36.50
CA MET A 1 39.64 -33.52 36.49
C MET A 1 39.69 -32.73 35.19
N ALA A 2 38.97 -33.19 34.16
CA ALA A 2 38.76 -32.46 32.92
C ALA A 2 37.32 -31.93 32.96
N ARG A 3 37.14 -30.63 32.76
CA ARG A 3 35.81 -30.02 32.63
C ARG A 3 35.48 -29.95 31.14
N GLU A 4 34.49 -30.75 30.75
CA GLU A 4 33.83 -30.70 29.45
C GLU A 4 32.91 -29.48 29.42
N THR A 5 33.09 -28.62 28.42
CA THR A 5 32.17 -27.51 28.14
C THR A 5 31.08 -28.06 27.22
N ILE A 6 29.88 -28.21 27.76
CA ILE A 6 28.65 -28.48 27.00
C ILE A 6 27.85 -27.17 26.91
N ILE A 7 27.07 -27.06 25.83
CA ILE A 7 25.93 -26.17 25.55
C ILE A 7 26.32 -25.12 24.49
N SER A 8 26.24 -25.50 23.21
CA SER A 8 25.02 -25.54 22.36
C SER A 8 24.74 -24.18 21.77
N GLY A 9 25.01 -24.07 20.46
CA GLY A 9 24.47 -23.00 19.64
C GLY A 9 22.94 -23.00 19.72
N MET A 10 22.37 -21.82 19.90
CA MET A 10 21.04 -21.52 19.40
C MET A 10 21.23 -20.39 18.41
N ASP A 11 21.27 -20.77 17.15
CA ASP A 11 21.08 -19.89 16.02
C ASP A 11 19.72 -19.20 16.20
N ASN A 12 19.77 -17.92 16.57
CA ASN A 12 18.62 -17.02 16.51
C ASN A 12 18.40 -16.68 15.03
N GLU A 13 17.58 -17.46 14.34
CA GLU A 13 16.89 -17.04 13.13
C GLU A 13 15.40 -16.74 13.44
N PRO A 14 14.79 -15.77 12.74
CA PRO A 14 14.05 -14.68 13.39
C PRO A 14 12.53 -14.90 13.54
N SER A 15 11.95 -14.10 14.43
CA SER A 15 10.56 -14.02 14.89
C SER A 15 9.47 -13.72 13.85
N ASP A 16 9.79 -13.56 12.57
CA ASP A 16 8.86 -13.00 11.58
C ASP A 16 7.72 -13.94 11.14
N GLU A 17 7.93 -15.26 11.15
CA GLU A 17 6.89 -16.21 10.73
C GLU A 17 5.79 -16.37 11.79
N LYS A 18 6.15 -16.41 13.07
CA LYS A 18 5.16 -16.48 14.17
C LYS A 18 4.33 -15.20 14.30
N ASP A 19 4.92 -14.04 13.99
CA ASP A 19 4.21 -12.76 14.00
C ASP A 19 3.25 -12.59 12.82
N ARG A 20 3.41 -13.34 11.72
CA ARG A 20 2.43 -13.36 10.62
C ARG A 20 1.12 -14.02 11.03
N ASP A 21 1.20 -15.12 11.78
CA ASP A 21 0.02 -15.86 12.26
C ASP A 21 -0.81 -15.07 13.28
N LEU A 22 -0.21 -14.07 13.93
CA LEU A 22 -0.90 -13.20 14.91
C LEU A 22 -1.57 -11.98 14.28
N ARG A 23 -1.38 -11.70 12.99
CA ARG A 23 -2.02 -10.54 12.36
C ARG A 23 -3.52 -10.80 12.17
N PRO A 24 -4.39 -9.85 12.56
CA PRO A 24 -5.80 -9.92 12.25
C PRO A 24 -6.07 -10.28 10.79
N SER A 25 -6.91 -11.29 10.59
CA SER A 25 -7.35 -11.71 9.25
C SER A 25 -8.60 -10.93 8.82
N SER A 26 -9.42 -10.52 9.78
CA SER A 26 -10.53 -9.59 9.61
C SER A 26 -10.18 -8.23 10.20
N ILE A 27 -10.69 -7.18 9.58
CA ILE A 27 -10.57 -5.83 10.14
C ILE A 27 -11.32 -5.71 11.48
N HIS A 28 -12.34 -6.56 11.69
CA HIS A 28 -13.13 -6.63 12.92
C HIS A 28 -12.37 -7.23 14.11
N ASP A 29 -11.30 -7.99 13.85
CA ASP A 29 -10.46 -8.60 14.90
C ASP A 29 -9.38 -7.63 15.40
N MET A 30 -9.32 -6.43 14.83
CA MET A 30 -8.31 -5.45 15.17
C MET A 30 -8.60 -4.82 16.53
N VAL A 31 -7.62 -4.93 17.43
CA VAL A 31 -7.70 -4.40 18.78
C VAL A 31 -7.10 -2.99 18.79
N GLY A 32 -7.87 -2.02 19.29
CA GLY A 32 -7.51 -0.60 19.24
C GLY A 32 -7.97 0.06 17.93
N GLN A 33 -7.63 1.35 17.74
CA GLN A 33 -7.96 2.11 16.53
C GLN A 33 -9.46 2.11 16.15
N ARG A 34 -10.36 2.04 17.13
CA ARG A 34 -11.82 1.96 16.88
C ARG A 34 -12.35 3.15 16.10
N ASP A 35 -11.87 4.35 16.41
CA ASP A 35 -12.30 5.56 15.72
C ASP A 35 -11.87 5.55 14.24
N VAL A 36 -10.66 5.07 13.95
CA VAL A 36 -10.16 4.89 12.57
C VAL A 36 -10.99 3.82 11.86
N PHE A 37 -11.24 2.69 12.54
CA PHE A 37 -12.06 1.61 12.03
C PHE A 37 -13.48 2.10 11.65
N ASP A 38 -14.17 2.80 12.54
CA ASP A 38 -15.53 3.27 12.29
C ASP A 38 -15.60 4.24 11.10
N ARG A 39 -14.62 5.15 10.98
CA ARG A 39 -14.52 6.06 9.81
C ARG A 39 -14.29 5.30 8.51
N LEU A 40 -13.41 4.29 8.51
CA LEU A 40 -13.15 3.47 7.34
C LEU A 40 -14.38 2.65 6.94
N MET A 41 -15.12 2.09 7.91
CA MET A 41 -16.33 1.31 7.61
C MET A 41 -17.44 2.16 7.00
N ILE A 42 -17.58 3.43 7.40
CA ILE A 42 -18.49 4.38 6.75
C ILE A 42 -18.08 4.58 5.28
N ALA A 43 -16.79 4.77 5.01
CA ALA A 43 -16.29 4.96 3.65
C ALA A 43 -16.46 3.70 2.78
N VAL A 44 -16.21 2.52 3.36
CA VAL A 44 -16.41 1.21 2.71
C VAL A 44 -17.88 1.02 2.34
N ASP A 45 -18.80 1.20 3.29
CA ASP A 45 -20.25 1.06 3.04
C ASP A 45 -20.72 2.01 1.93
N ALA A 46 -20.24 3.25 1.95
CA ALA A 46 -20.55 4.23 0.91
C ALA A 46 -20.02 3.82 -0.48
N ALA A 47 -18.79 3.31 -0.57
CA ALA A 47 -18.19 2.85 -1.83
C ALA A 47 -18.93 1.61 -2.37
N VAL A 48 -19.22 0.64 -1.50
CA VAL A 48 -19.96 -0.58 -1.86
C VAL A 48 -21.35 -0.25 -2.40
N LYS A 49 -22.07 0.68 -1.76
CA LYS A 49 -23.41 1.11 -2.23
C LYS A 49 -23.39 1.77 -3.60
N ARG A 50 -22.33 2.50 -3.95
CA ARG A 50 -22.18 3.12 -5.27
C ARG A 50 -21.66 2.17 -6.33
N GLY A 51 -20.95 1.11 -5.93
CA GLY A 51 -20.24 0.24 -6.85
C GLY A 51 -18.93 0.83 -7.38
N ASP A 52 -18.42 1.89 -6.74
CA ASP A 52 -17.18 2.58 -7.10
C ASP A 52 -15.97 2.02 -6.34
N PRO A 53 -14.73 2.28 -6.77
CA PRO A 53 -13.56 2.04 -5.93
C PRO A 53 -13.65 2.88 -4.65
N LEU A 54 -13.03 2.37 -3.58
CA LEU A 54 -12.84 3.16 -2.38
C LEU A 54 -11.87 4.32 -2.69
N GLY A 55 -12.08 5.48 -2.06
CA GLY A 55 -11.13 6.59 -2.16
C GLY A 55 -9.74 6.15 -1.72
N HIS A 56 -8.70 6.74 -2.33
CA HIS A 56 -7.32 6.46 -1.95
C HIS A 56 -7.09 6.82 -0.48
N ILE A 57 -6.34 5.96 0.20
CA ILE A 57 -6.14 6.04 1.65
C ILE A 57 -4.66 6.21 1.97
N LEU A 58 -4.35 7.17 2.83
CA LEU A 58 -3.04 7.30 3.46
C LEU A 58 -3.15 6.96 4.93
N PHE A 59 -2.40 5.95 5.36
CA PHE A 59 -2.19 5.64 6.77
C PHE A 59 -0.83 6.19 7.22
N ASP A 60 -0.83 6.95 8.31
CA ASP A 60 0.40 7.37 8.95
C ASP A 60 0.41 7.14 10.46
N GLY A 61 1.61 7.10 11.05
CA GLY A 61 1.80 6.87 12.48
C GLY A 61 3.01 5.99 12.79
N PRO A 62 3.41 5.87 14.06
CA PRO A 62 4.52 5.02 14.50
C PRO A 62 4.50 3.57 13.95
N PRO A 63 5.66 2.91 13.81
CA PRO A 63 5.72 1.49 13.44
C PRO A 63 4.98 0.62 14.47
N GLY A 64 4.38 -0.49 14.02
CA GLY A 64 3.67 -1.44 14.89
C GLY A 64 2.19 -1.12 15.15
N LEU A 65 1.67 0.04 14.74
CA LEU A 65 0.27 0.44 15.02
C LEU A 65 -0.77 -0.17 14.07
N GLY A 66 -0.41 -1.18 13.27
CA GLY A 66 -1.39 -1.89 12.45
C GLY A 66 -1.72 -1.25 11.08
N LYS A 67 -0.97 -0.25 10.60
CA LYS A 67 -1.14 0.33 9.25
C LYS A 67 -1.20 -0.73 8.14
N THR A 68 -0.22 -1.65 8.13
CA THR A 68 -0.17 -2.78 7.19
C THR A 68 -1.35 -3.72 7.42
N THR A 69 -1.79 -3.92 8.66
CA THR A 69 -2.96 -4.75 8.97
C THR A 69 -4.24 -4.16 8.36
N PHE A 70 -4.50 -2.86 8.55
CA PHE A 70 -5.62 -2.16 7.90
C PHE A 70 -5.56 -2.31 6.37
N ALA A 71 -4.39 -2.04 5.77
CA ALA A 71 -4.21 -2.10 4.32
C ALA A 71 -4.46 -3.49 3.71
N LEU A 72 -4.30 -4.56 4.49
CA LEU A 72 -4.51 -5.94 4.05
C LEU A 72 -5.87 -6.53 4.43
N CYS A 73 -6.53 -5.98 5.45
CA CYS A 73 -7.87 -6.41 5.83
C CYS A 73 -8.96 -5.69 5.04
N LEU A 74 -8.78 -4.40 4.74
CA LEU A 74 -9.78 -3.60 4.01
C LEU A 74 -10.17 -4.17 2.63
N PRO A 75 -9.24 -4.70 1.80
CA PRO A 75 -9.60 -5.34 0.54
C PRO A 75 -10.53 -6.54 0.72
N ARG A 76 -10.44 -7.25 1.86
CA ARG A 76 -11.30 -8.41 2.16
C ARG A 76 -12.74 -7.97 2.42
N GLU A 77 -12.93 -6.87 3.14
CA GLU A 77 -14.27 -6.28 3.34
C GLU A 77 -14.89 -5.81 2.03
N LEU A 78 -14.07 -5.23 1.15
CA LEU A 78 -14.48 -4.82 -0.18
C LEU A 78 -14.66 -6.00 -1.15
N LYS A 79 -14.21 -7.20 -0.79
CA LYS A 79 -14.18 -8.41 -1.64
C LYS A 79 -13.42 -8.19 -2.95
N VAL A 80 -12.27 -7.52 -2.87
CA VAL A 80 -11.42 -7.20 -4.03
C VAL A 80 -10.00 -7.72 -3.82
N ASN A 81 -9.28 -7.86 -4.93
CA ASN A 81 -7.87 -8.26 -4.93
C ASN A 81 -6.98 -7.13 -4.37
N VAL A 82 -5.85 -7.52 -3.78
CA VAL A 82 -4.80 -6.59 -3.33
C VAL A 82 -3.45 -6.98 -3.91
N GLN A 83 -2.75 -6.00 -4.45
CA GLN A 83 -1.34 -6.08 -4.84
C GLN A 83 -0.51 -5.30 -3.83
N LEU A 84 0.65 -5.82 -3.45
CA LEU A 84 1.51 -5.24 -2.42
C LEU A 84 2.88 -4.90 -2.99
N THR A 85 3.40 -3.73 -2.62
CA THR A 85 4.78 -3.32 -2.87
C THR A 85 5.23 -2.34 -1.78
N SER A 86 6.46 -1.81 -1.91
CA SER A 86 6.95 -0.76 -1.02
C SER A 86 7.56 0.39 -1.81
N GLY A 87 7.57 1.59 -1.22
CA GLY A 87 8.18 2.77 -1.83
C GLY A 87 9.66 2.54 -2.15
N ALA A 88 10.36 1.73 -1.34
CA ALA A 88 11.75 1.35 -1.57
C ALA A 88 11.93 0.31 -2.69
N ALA A 89 10.90 -0.45 -3.06
CA ALA A 89 10.98 -1.42 -4.16
C ALA A 89 10.79 -0.75 -5.54
N LEU A 90 10.16 0.42 -5.59
CA LEU A 90 9.84 1.14 -6.81
C LEU A 90 10.92 2.20 -7.09
N GLN A 91 11.84 1.90 -8.01
CA GLN A 91 13.02 2.73 -8.29
C GLN A 91 12.81 3.67 -9.48
N ALA A 92 11.96 3.29 -10.42
CA ALA A 92 11.64 4.04 -11.62
C ALA A 92 10.15 3.90 -12.01
N PRO A 93 9.59 4.83 -12.81
CA PRO A 93 8.18 4.77 -13.23
C PRO A 93 7.76 3.43 -13.85
N LYS A 94 8.66 2.80 -14.61
CA LYS A 94 8.44 1.48 -15.21
C LYS A 94 8.14 0.37 -14.19
N ASP A 95 8.59 0.51 -12.95
CA ASP A 95 8.40 -0.48 -11.89
C ASP A 95 6.96 -0.46 -11.35
N LEU A 96 6.23 0.66 -11.52
CA LEU A 96 4.80 0.77 -11.20
C LEU A 96 3.92 0.12 -12.26
N VAL A 97 4.37 0.10 -13.52
CA VAL A 97 3.54 -0.30 -14.67
C VAL A 97 2.86 -1.66 -14.46
N PRO A 98 3.57 -2.74 -14.03
CA PRO A 98 2.91 -4.04 -13.83
C PRO A 98 1.77 -4.00 -12.82
N TYR A 99 1.92 -3.24 -11.73
CA TYR A 99 0.89 -3.13 -10.69
C TYR A 99 -0.36 -2.39 -11.21
N LEU A 100 -0.15 -1.32 -11.97
CA LEU A 100 -1.22 -0.50 -12.52
C LEU A 100 -1.96 -1.22 -13.66
N THR A 101 -1.23 -1.89 -14.57
CA THR A 101 -1.85 -2.57 -15.71
C THR A 101 -2.54 -3.87 -15.34
N ASN A 102 -2.08 -4.55 -14.28
CA ASN A 102 -2.72 -5.78 -13.78
C ASN A 102 -3.83 -5.49 -12.77
N ALA A 103 -4.09 -4.22 -12.43
CA ALA A 103 -5.16 -3.87 -11.51
C ALA A 103 -6.51 -4.33 -12.04
N ASP A 104 -7.28 -4.99 -11.18
CA ASP A 104 -8.68 -5.27 -11.41
C ASP A 104 -9.53 -4.06 -11.02
N GLU A 105 -10.75 -4.00 -11.54
CA GLU A 105 -11.71 -2.96 -11.16
C GLU A 105 -11.96 -3.00 -9.65
N ARG A 106 -11.76 -1.85 -8.99
CA ARG A 106 -11.85 -1.66 -7.54
C ARG A 106 -10.78 -2.40 -6.72
N SER A 107 -9.79 -3.00 -7.37
CA SER A 107 -8.68 -3.63 -6.66
C SER A 107 -7.86 -2.61 -5.87
N VAL A 108 -7.08 -3.12 -4.92
CA VAL A 108 -6.22 -2.32 -4.06
C VAL A 108 -4.77 -2.47 -4.49
N LEU A 109 -4.07 -1.35 -4.63
CA LEU A 109 -2.61 -1.29 -4.67
C LEU A 109 -2.10 -0.75 -3.34
N PHE A 110 -1.42 -1.58 -2.56
CA PHE A 110 -0.81 -1.19 -1.30
C PHE A 110 0.68 -0.87 -1.50
N ILE A 111 1.09 0.33 -1.12
CA ILE A 111 2.50 0.77 -1.09
C ILE A 111 2.89 1.08 0.36
N ASP A 112 3.66 0.18 0.96
CA ASP A 112 4.25 0.43 2.27
C ASP A 112 5.45 1.38 2.18
N GLU A 113 5.71 2.13 3.24
CA GLU A 113 6.78 3.14 3.29
C GLU A 113 6.74 4.07 2.06
N ILE A 114 5.54 4.54 1.69
CA ILE A 114 5.28 5.31 0.46
C ILE A 114 6.09 6.61 0.38
N HIS A 115 6.54 7.15 1.52
CA HIS A 115 7.43 8.31 1.59
C HIS A 115 8.84 8.05 1.01
N ARG A 116 9.18 6.79 0.71
CA ARG A 116 10.46 6.40 0.09
C ARG A 116 10.42 6.38 -1.43
N LEU A 117 9.26 6.69 -2.04
CA LEU A 117 9.15 6.78 -3.49
C LEU A 117 10.12 7.84 -4.03
N PRO A 118 10.93 7.51 -5.06
CA PRO A 118 11.67 8.51 -5.79
C PRO A 118 10.72 9.51 -6.46
N LYS A 119 11.15 10.78 -6.55
CA LYS A 119 10.34 11.86 -7.14
C LYS A 119 9.72 11.51 -8.50
N PRO A 120 10.45 10.89 -9.45
CA PRO A 120 9.87 10.51 -10.75
C PRO A 120 8.75 9.47 -10.63
N VAL A 121 8.84 8.54 -9.67
CA VAL A 121 7.83 7.51 -9.44
C VAL A 121 6.58 8.11 -8.82
N GLU A 122 6.77 9.00 -7.84
CA GLU A 122 5.70 9.77 -7.22
C GLU A 122 4.92 10.60 -8.26
N GLU A 123 5.62 11.33 -9.13
CA GLU A 123 5.00 12.14 -10.18
C GLU A 123 4.23 11.29 -11.19
N TYR A 124 4.76 10.11 -11.53
CA TYR A 124 4.08 9.16 -12.40
C TYR A 124 2.78 8.61 -11.77
N LEU A 125 2.73 8.52 -10.45
CA LEU A 125 1.56 8.03 -9.72
C LEU A 125 0.41 9.05 -9.71
N TYR A 126 0.68 10.34 -9.90
CA TYR A 126 -0.33 11.40 -9.86
C TYR A 126 -1.45 11.18 -10.87
N THR A 127 -1.09 10.94 -12.14
CA THR A 127 -2.07 10.72 -13.22
C THR A 127 -2.81 9.40 -13.06
N ALA A 128 -2.13 8.38 -12.52
CA ALA A 128 -2.76 7.11 -12.20
C ALA A 128 -3.83 7.24 -11.09
N MET A 129 -3.61 8.10 -10.10
CA MET A 129 -4.55 8.37 -9.01
C MET A 129 -5.71 9.28 -9.42
N GLU A 130 -5.43 10.32 -10.21
CA GLU A 130 -6.43 11.36 -10.54
C GLU A 130 -7.32 10.95 -11.71
N ASP A 131 -6.71 10.41 -12.77
CA ASP A 131 -7.37 10.20 -14.05
C ASP A 131 -7.46 8.72 -14.44
N PHE A 132 -6.93 7.81 -13.61
CA PHE A 132 -6.79 6.39 -13.94
C PHE A 132 -6.15 6.17 -15.32
N ARG A 133 -5.05 6.87 -15.59
CA ARG A 133 -4.29 6.73 -16.84
C ARG A 133 -2.79 6.82 -16.62
N ILE A 134 -2.04 6.20 -17.51
CA ILE A 134 -0.59 6.30 -17.56
C ILE A 134 -0.10 6.44 -18.99
N ASP A 135 1.06 7.07 -19.14
CA ASP A 135 1.77 7.17 -20.41
C ASP A 135 2.87 6.13 -20.45
N ILE A 136 2.88 5.31 -21.50
CA ILE A 136 3.87 4.27 -21.73
C ILE A 136 4.64 4.61 -23.01
N VAL A 137 5.97 4.62 -22.91
CA VAL A 137 6.84 4.78 -24.08
C VAL A 137 6.99 3.42 -24.76
N ASN A 138 6.58 3.33 -26.03
CA ASN A 138 6.74 2.16 -26.87
C ASN A 138 7.83 2.40 -27.92
N GLY A 139 8.81 1.50 -28.00
CA GLY A 139 9.96 1.60 -28.90
C GLY A 139 11.14 2.41 -28.32
N GLU A 140 12.22 2.49 -29.09
CA GLU A 140 13.47 3.14 -28.70
C GLU A 140 13.93 4.17 -29.76
N GLY A 141 14.78 5.11 -29.33
CA GLY A 141 15.39 6.11 -30.21
C GLY A 141 14.37 7.05 -30.87
N THR A 142 14.63 7.43 -32.12
CA THR A 142 13.78 8.36 -32.88
C THR A 142 12.40 7.81 -33.25
N ASN A 143 12.19 6.50 -33.09
CA ASN A 143 10.93 5.83 -33.38
C ASN A 143 10.05 5.65 -32.14
N ALA A 144 10.52 6.06 -30.95
CA ALA A 144 9.76 5.95 -29.73
C ALA A 144 8.45 6.77 -29.81
N ARG A 145 7.34 6.16 -29.39
CA ARG A 145 6.03 6.81 -29.32
C ARG A 145 5.45 6.66 -27.92
N THR A 146 4.87 7.73 -27.41
CA THR A 146 4.10 7.70 -26.16
C THR A 146 2.69 7.22 -26.45
N LEU A 147 2.27 6.16 -25.77
CA LEU A 147 0.92 5.63 -25.78
C LEU A 147 0.24 5.99 -24.46
N ASN A 148 -0.96 6.54 -24.53
CA ASN A 148 -1.79 6.75 -23.34
C ASN A 148 -2.62 5.48 -23.10
N LEU A 149 -2.49 4.91 -21.89
CA LEU A 149 -3.22 3.73 -21.46
C LEU A 149 -4.19 4.10 -20.34
N TRP A 150 -5.45 3.71 -20.50
CA TRP A 150 -6.46 3.79 -19.45
C TRP A 150 -6.34 2.59 -18.51
N LEU A 151 -6.37 2.87 -17.22
CA LEU A 151 -6.36 1.91 -16.14
C LEU A 151 -7.78 1.58 -15.72
N LYS A 152 -7.99 0.38 -15.17
CA LYS A 152 -9.21 0.11 -14.41
C LYS A 152 -9.18 0.96 -13.12
N PRO A 153 -10.30 1.56 -12.71
CA PRO A 153 -10.35 2.31 -11.45
C PRO A 153 -9.95 1.42 -10.27
N PHE A 154 -9.04 1.90 -9.43
CA PHE A 154 -8.47 1.15 -8.32
C PHE A 154 -8.35 2.04 -7.08
N THR A 155 -8.04 1.44 -5.94
CA THR A 155 -7.75 2.15 -4.69
C THR A 155 -6.26 2.03 -4.35
N LEU A 156 -5.53 3.14 -4.33
CA LEU A 156 -4.20 3.20 -3.74
C LEU A 156 -4.32 3.30 -2.22
N ILE A 157 -3.63 2.43 -1.49
CA ILE A 157 -3.38 2.56 -0.05
C ILE A 157 -1.90 2.81 0.16
N GLY A 158 -1.54 3.96 0.72
CA GLY A 158 -0.18 4.27 1.16
C GLY A 158 -0.05 4.11 2.67
N ALA A 159 1.05 3.52 3.14
CA ALA A 159 1.42 3.56 4.56
C ALA A 159 2.76 4.27 4.75
N THR A 160 2.88 5.03 5.84
CA THR A 160 4.14 5.71 6.18
C THR A 160 4.32 5.86 7.69
N THR A 161 5.56 5.74 8.16
CA THR A 161 5.94 6.16 9.52
C THR A 161 6.41 7.61 9.57
N ARG A 162 6.54 8.27 8.40
CA ARG A 162 7.15 9.59 8.25
C ARG A 162 6.29 10.50 7.37
N ALA A 163 5.09 10.85 7.85
CA ALA A 163 4.14 11.69 7.11
C ALA A 163 4.76 13.03 6.66
N GLY A 164 5.64 13.61 7.48
CA GLY A 164 6.34 14.87 7.16
C GLY A 164 7.33 14.79 5.98
N LEU A 165 7.64 13.59 5.47
CA LEU A 165 8.46 13.41 4.27
C LEU A 165 7.66 13.28 2.98
N LEU A 166 6.34 13.15 3.06
CA LEU A 166 5.50 13.12 1.86
C LEU A 166 5.41 14.51 1.25
N SER A 167 5.50 14.57 -0.07
CA SER A 167 5.23 15.80 -0.79
C SER A 167 3.76 16.19 -0.61
N ALA A 168 3.47 17.49 -0.54
CA ALA A 168 2.10 17.98 -0.50
C ALA A 168 1.28 17.49 -1.71
N PRO A 169 1.80 17.52 -2.96
CA PRO A 169 1.07 16.99 -4.12
C PRO A 169 0.65 15.53 -3.97
N LEU A 170 1.53 14.65 -3.47
CA LEU A 170 1.16 13.25 -3.25
C LEU A 170 0.12 13.11 -2.15
N ARG A 171 0.34 13.78 -1.01
CA ARG A 171 -0.55 13.72 0.16
C ARG A 171 -1.97 14.22 -0.13
N ASP A 172 -2.09 15.25 -0.96
CA ASP A 172 -3.36 15.90 -1.23
C ASP A 172 -4.26 15.07 -2.17
N ARG A 173 -3.69 14.08 -2.87
CA ARG A 173 -4.44 13.12 -3.72
C ARG A 173 -5.09 11.97 -2.94
N PHE A 174 -4.78 11.82 -1.65
CA PHE A 174 -5.46 10.87 -0.78
C PHE A 174 -6.74 11.48 -0.22
N GLN A 175 -7.89 10.92 -0.60
CA GLN A 175 -9.20 11.38 -0.12
C GLN A 175 -9.42 11.03 1.34
N ILE A 176 -8.84 9.93 1.81
CA ILE A 176 -8.92 9.47 3.20
C ILE A 176 -7.51 9.49 3.78
N ARG A 177 -7.34 10.15 4.93
CA ARG A 177 -6.06 10.23 5.64
C ARG A 177 -6.32 9.91 7.10
N GLU A 178 -5.72 8.83 7.58
CA GLU A 178 -5.93 8.31 8.93
C GLU A 178 -4.58 8.22 9.64
N HIS A 179 -4.49 8.94 10.77
CA HIS A 179 -3.39 8.83 11.70
C HIS A 179 -3.70 7.74 12.73
N LEU A 180 -2.78 6.81 12.91
CA LEU A 180 -2.88 5.73 13.90
C LEU A 180 -1.94 6.07 15.06
N ASP A 181 -2.47 6.06 16.29
CA ASP A 181 -1.77 6.38 17.54
C ASP A 181 -1.88 5.32 18.65
#